data_AF-A0A1B8QKZ1-F1
#
_entry.id   AF-A0A1B8QKZ1-F1
#
_cell.length_a   1.000
_cell.length_b   1.000
_cell.length_c   1.000
_cell.angle_alpha   90.00
_cell.angle_beta   90.00
_cell.angle_gamma   90.00
#
_symmetry.space_group_name_H-M   'P 1'
#
loop_
_entity.id
_entity.type
_entity.pdbx_description
1 polymer ?
#
loop_
_entity_poly.entity_id
_entity_poly.type
_entity_poly.pdbx_seq_one_letter_code
_entity_poly.pdbx_strand_id
1 'polypeptide(L)'
;MSKSQKVVNFIANLIPLYIHEKYEDKDCARSLIDGTLVLPYSSEEDDYDNSSIFVEVYWQGDKNRKSVVFGELFVTPILERYVRLHGVGATEEQIADELRFMSEHFNFKTDGYPYFPNLGESPTFIEKSFKSAKSFGSGLLVDIFKKIVGL
;
A
#
# COMPACT_ATOMS: atom_id res chain seq x y z
N MET A 1 4.75 10.80 13.35
CA MET A 1 3.71 9.94 12.74
C MET A 1 4.04 8.49 13.08
N SER A 2 3.10 7.73 13.64
CA SER A 2 3.32 6.32 14.02
C SER A 2 3.53 5.43 12.77
N LYS A 3 4.16 4.25 12.95
CA LYS A 3 4.30 3.26 11.87
C LYS A 3 2.93 2.84 11.32
N SER A 4 1.96 2.63 12.21
CA SER A 4 0.57 2.34 11.82
C SER A 4 -0.05 3.44 10.94
N GLN A 5 0.10 4.71 11.32
CA GLN A 5 -0.39 5.83 10.50
C GLN A 5 0.31 5.91 9.14
N LYS A 6 1.61 5.58 9.05
CA LYS A 6 2.31 5.50 7.74
C LYS A 6 1.66 4.46 6.82
N VAL A 7 1.33 3.28 7.33
CA VAL A 7 0.63 2.22 6.57
C VAL A 7 -0.75 2.69 6.12
N VAL A 8 -1.54 3.28 7.02
CA VAL A 8 -2.86 3.83 6.71
C VAL A 8 -2.78 4.89 5.61
N ASN A 9 -1.86 5.83 5.74
CA ASN A 9 -1.65 6.88 4.75
C ASN A 9 -1.18 6.31 3.40
N PHE A 10 -0.35 5.27 3.41
CA PHE A 10 0.03 4.58 2.18
C PHE A 10 -1.18 3.98 1.49
N ILE A 11 -2.01 3.22 2.22
CA ILE A 11 -3.22 2.59 1.69
C ILE A 11 -4.18 3.64 1.15
N ALA A 12 -4.40 4.74 1.88
CA ALA A 12 -5.29 5.82 1.47
C ALA A 12 -4.90 6.52 0.15
N ASN A 13 -3.64 6.35 -0.31
CA ASN A 13 -3.18 6.86 -1.61
C ASN A 13 -3.38 5.87 -2.77
N LEU A 14 -3.91 4.67 -2.53
CA LEU A 14 -4.10 3.63 -3.55
C LEU A 14 -5.41 3.81 -4.35
N ILE A 15 -5.58 4.97 -4.98
CA ILE A 15 -6.75 5.27 -5.84
C ILE A 15 -6.72 4.37 -7.10
N PRO A 16 -7.85 3.78 -7.52
CA PRO A 16 -9.22 3.99 -7.02
C PRO A 16 -9.69 2.92 -6.02
N LEU A 17 -8.80 2.16 -5.38
CA LEU A 17 -9.21 1.17 -4.38
C LEU A 17 -9.54 1.82 -3.04
N TYR A 18 -8.73 2.79 -2.62
CA TYR A 18 -8.86 3.48 -1.34
C TYR A 18 -8.73 4.99 -1.51
N ILE A 19 -9.36 5.73 -0.59
CA ILE A 19 -9.25 7.18 -0.47
C ILE A 19 -8.95 7.58 0.98
N HIS A 20 -8.40 8.78 1.15
CA HIS A 20 -8.27 9.41 2.47
C HIS A 20 -9.64 9.83 3.01
N GLU A 21 -9.88 9.55 4.28
CA GLU A 21 -11.07 9.97 5.02
C GLU A 21 -10.72 10.30 6.48
N LYS A 22 -11.62 11.01 7.17
CA LYS A 22 -11.58 11.18 8.62
C LYS A 22 -12.72 10.42 9.31
N TYR A 23 -12.37 9.64 10.33
CA TYR A 23 -13.34 8.95 11.21
C TYR A 23 -13.02 9.28 12.67
N GLU A 24 -13.97 9.90 13.39
CA GLU A 24 -13.81 10.31 14.80
C GLU A 24 -12.43 10.97 15.08
N ASP A 25 -12.10 11.97 14.26
CA ASP A 25 -10.83 12.75 14.27
C ASP A 25 -9.55 12.00 13.89
N LYS A 26 -9.63 10.72 13.51
CA LYS A 26 -8.50 9.95 12.97
C LYS A 26 -8.47 9.99 11.44
N ASP A 27 -7.30 10.25 10.86
CA ASP A 27 -7.07 10.08 9.43
C ASP A 27 -7.01 8.57 9.11
N CYS A 28 -7.89 8.12 8.20
CA CYS A 28 -8.08 6.72 7.84
C CYS A 28 -8.11 6.52 6.32
N ALA A 29 -7.98 5.26 5.89
CA ALA A 29 -8.20 4.87 4.51
C ALA A 29 -9.59 4.23 4.37
N ARG A 30 -10.43 4.73 3.45
CA ARG A 30 -11.71 4.10 3.09
C ARG A 30 -11.59 3.32 1.80
N SER A 31 -11.94 2.05 1.84
CA SER A 31 -12.15 1.19 0.66
C SER A 31 -13.35 1.68 -0.14
N LEU A 32 -13.15 1.93 -1.44
CA LEU A 32 -14.22 2.25 -2.39
C LEU A 32 -15.00 1.02 -2.87
N ILE A 33 -14.58 -0.20 -2.49
CA ILE A 33 -15.25 -1.44 -2.88
C ILE A 33 -16.44 -1.74 -1.96
N ASP A 34 -16.23 -1.61 -0.65
CA ASP A 34 -17.15 -2.10 0.38
C ASP A 34 -17.31 -1.17 1.58
N GLY A 35 -16.62 -0.01 1.59
CA GLY A 35 -16.67 0.95 2.67
C GLY A 35 -15.80 0.59 3.89
N THR A 36 -14.99 -0.48 3.83
CA THR A 36 -14.06 -0.85 4.91
C THR A 36 -13.12 0.31 5.26
N LEU A 37 -12.99 0.61 6.56
CA LEU A 37 -12.08 1.64 7.06
C LEU A 37 -10.84 0.99 7.64
N VAL A 38 -9.67 1.54 7.31
CA VAL A 38 -8.37 1.16 7.88
C VAL A 38 -7.89 2.34 8.71
N LEU A 39 -7.78 2.12 10.01
CA LEU A 39 -7.44 3.13 11.01
C LEU A 39 -6.06 2.83 11.61
N PRO A 40 -5.34 3.86 12.09
CA PRO A 40 -4.12 3.65 12.84
C PRO A 40 -4.44 2.90 14.13
N TYR A 41 -3.71 1.82 14.39
CA TYR A 41 -3.75 1.13 15.67
C TYR A 41 -2.95 1.93 16.70
N SER A 42 -3.53 2.07 17.89
CA SER A 42 -2.96 2.79 19.03
C SER A 42 -3.25 2.00 20.30
N SER A 43 -2.42 1.01 20.62
CA SER A 43 -2.35 0.45 21.97
C SER A 43 -1.09 0.98 22.65
N GLU A 44 -1.20 1.31 23.94
CA GLU A 44 -0.05 1.68 24.77
C GLU A 44 0.84 0.47 25.10
N GLU A 45 0.38 -0.74 24.77
CA GLU A 45 1.01 -2.03 25.07
C GLU A 45 1.89 -2.59 23.93
N ASP A 46 1.86 -1.96 22.74
CA ASP A 46 2.49 -2.47 21.52
C ASP A 46 3.98 -2.10 21.33
N ASP A 47 4.63 -1.58 22.37
CA ASP A 47 6.08 -1.41 22.39
C ASP A 47 6.85 -2.76 22.54
N TYR A 48 6.14 -3.89 22.58
CA TYR A 48 6.70 -5.20 22.90
C TYR A 48 7.61 -5.78 21.80
N ASP A 49 7.47 -5.33 20.55
CA ASP A 49 8.45 -5.56 19.49
C ASP A 49 8.30 -4.49 18.41
N ASN A 50 9.24 -3.54 18.34
CA ASN A 50 9.30 -2.45 17.36
C ASN A 50 9.29 -2.91 15.88
N SER A 51 9.32 -4.22 15.64
CA SER A 51 9.25 -4.86 14.33
C SER A 51 7.83 -4.92 13.74
N SER A 52 6.80 -5.14 14.56
CA SER A 52 5.46 -5.47 14.07
C SER A 52 4.58 -4.23 13.90
N ILE A 53 3.99 -4.07 12.72
CA ILE A 53 3.11 -2.92 12.43
C ILE A 53 1.66 -3.41 12.36
N PHE A 54 0.83 -3.02 13.33
CA PHE A 54 -0.60 -3.33 13.34
C PHE A 54 -1.45 -2.17 12.80
N VAL A 55 -2.63 -2.50 12.28
CA VAL A 55 -3.69 -1.55 11.90
C VAL A 55 -5.04 -2.04 12.45
N GLU A 56 -5.95 -1.12 12.73
CA GLU A 56 -7.33 -1.45 13.10
C GLU A 56 -8.20 -1.37 11.83
N VAL A 57 -9.02 -2.39 11.58
CA VAL A 57 -9.89 -2.47 10.39
C VAL A 57 -11.34 -2.51 10.84
N TYR A 58 -12.17 -1.56 10.40
CA TYR A 58 -13.62 -1.62 10.55
C TYR A 58 -14.22 -2.13 9.25
N TRP A 59 -14.64 -3.39 9.26
CA TRP A 59 -15.16 -4.07 8.10
C TRP A 59 -16.45 -3.40 7.63
N GLN A 60 -16.49 -2.99 6.36
CA GLN A 60 -17.58 -2.22 5.77
C GLN A 60 -17.92 -0.93 6.54
N GLY A 61 -16.95 -0.39 7.30
CA GLY A 61 -17.11 0.82 8.10
C GLY A 61 -17.90 0.62 9.40
N ASP A 62 -18.23 -0.62 9.79
CA ASP A 62 -18.92 -0.91 11.05
C ASP A 62 -17.93 -1.08 12.21
N LYS A 63 -17.95 -0.15 13.16
CA LYS A 63 -17.10 -0.17 14.36
C LYS A 63 -17.30 -1.39 15.26
N ASN A 64 -18.45 -2.06 15.17
CA ASN A 64 -18.71 -3.29 15.93
C ASN A 64 -18.11 -4.52 15.23
N ARG A 65 -17.79 -4.41 13.94
CA ARG A 65 -17.12 -5.44 13.14
C ARG A 65 -15.69 -5.02 12.90
N LYS A 66 -14.88 -5.11 13.95
CA LYS A 66 -13.47 -4.69 13.89
C LYS A 66 -12.47 -5.81 14.11
N SER A 67 -11.29 -5.63 13.57
CA SER A 67 -10.15 -6.52 13.78
C SER A 67 -8.85 -5.72 13.85
N VAL A 68 -7.90 -6.19 14.65
CA VAL A 68 -6.52 -5.70 14.65
C VAL A 68 -5.72 -6.72 13.86
N VAL A 69 -5.02 -6.27 12.83
CA VAL A 69 -4.29 -7.15 11.90
C VAL A 69 -2.90 -6.61 11.63
N PHE A 70 -1.99 -7.49 11.23
CA PHE A 70 -0.67 -7.09 10.73
C PHE A 70 -0.84 -6.26 9.46
N GLY A 71 -0.43 -5.00 9.50
CA GLY A 71 -0.52 -4.06 8.39
C GLY A 71 0.24 -4.54 7.15
N GLU A 72 1.38 -5.20 7.35
CA GLU A 72 2.21 -5.77 6.27
C GLU A 72 1.50 -6.91 5.52
N LEU A 73 0.79 -7.78 6.25
CA LEU A 73 0.02 -8.86 5.63
C LEU A 73 -1.28 -8.32 5.00
N PHE A 74 -1.88 -7.31 5.63
CA PHE A 74 -3.11 -6.71 5.16
C PHE A 74 -2.91 -5.91 3.86
N VAL A 75 -1.77 -5.24 3.71
CA VAL A 75 -1.48 -4.44 2.50
C VAL A 75 -1.14 -5.30 1.28
N THR A 76 -0.61 -6.52 1.47
CA THR A 76 -0.25 -7.44 0.38
C THR A 76 -1.36 -7.62 -0.66
N PRO A 77 -2.57 -8.11 -0.31
CA PRO A 77 -3.64 -8.30 -1.30
C PRO A 77 -4.16 -6.97 -1.87
N ILE A 78 -4.00 -5.86 -1.15
CA ILE A 78 -4.39 -4.52 -1.62
C ILE A 78 -3.44 -4.07 -2.73
N LEU A 79 -2.12 -4.24 -2.54
CA LEU A 79 -1.11 -3.92 -3.53
C LEU A 79 -1.25 -4.78 -4.79
N GLU A 80 -1.47 -6.09 -4.62
CA GLU A 80 -1.72 -7.01 -5.74
C GLU A 80 -2.89 -6.52 -6.60
N ARG A 81 -4.02 -6.22 -5.94
CA ARG A 81 -5.21 -5.74 -6.63
C ARG A 81 -4.99 -4.38 -7.27
N TYR A 82 -4.27 -3.48 -6.61
CA TYR A 82 -3.95 -2.15 -7.11
C TYR A 82 -3.14 -2.25 -8.40
N VAL A 83 -2.05 -3.01 -8.38
CA VAL A 83 -1.18 -3.21 -9.54
C VAL A 83 -1.94 -3.86 -10.69
N ARG A 84 -2.74 -4.90 -10.43
CA ARG A 84 -3.54 -5.53 -11.49
C ARG A 84 -4.61 -4.62 -12.08
N LEU A 85 -5.23 -3.79 -11.24
CA LEU A 85 -6.23 -2.83 -11.71
C LEU A 85 -5.62 -1.77 -12.64
N HIS A 86 -4.41 -1.29 -12.35
CA HIS A 86 -3.70 -0.34 -13.19
C HIS A 86 -2.96 -1.00 -14.37
N GLY A 87 -2.63 -2.28 -14.25
CA GLY A 87 -1.92 -3.09 -15.24
C GLY A 87 -2.83 -3.88 -16.19
N VAL A 88 -4.07 -3.45 -16.43
CA VAL A 88 -4.96 -4.13 -17.38
C VAL A 88 -4.30 -4.20 -18.76
N GLY A 89 -4.14 -5.43 -19.27
CA GLY A 89 -3.46 -5.71 -20.54
C GLY A 89 -1.94 -5.90 -20.44
N ALA A 90 -1.35 -5.76 -19.25
CA ALA A 90 0.05 -6.06 -19.00
C ALA A 90 0.31 -7.58 -18.93
N THR A 91 1.56 -7.98 -19.17
CA THR A 91 2.01 -9.36 -18.96
C THR A 91 2.23 -9.64 -17.47
N GLU A 92 2.26 -10.92 -17.07
CA GLU A 92 2.55 -11.28 -15.67
C GLU A 92 3.97 -10.84 -15.23
N GLU A 93 4.94 -10.79 -16.14
CA GLU A 93 6.29 -10.25 -15.85
C GLU A 93 6.22 -8.77 -15.49
N GLN A 94 5.44 -7.99 -16.26
CA GLN A 94 5.20 -6.57 -16.00
C GLN A 94 4.46 -6.34 -14.67
N ILE A 95 3.47 -7.17 -14.34
CA ILE A 95 2.78 -7.14 -13.04
C ILE A 95 3.75 -7.46 -11.90
N ALA A 96 4.63 -8.44 -12.06
CA ALA A 96 5.62 -8.79 -11.05
C ALA A 96 6.65 -7.66 -10.82
N ASP A 97 7.10 -7.00 -11.88
CA ASP A 97 7.99 -5.85 -11.78
C ASP A 97 7.35 -4.68 -11.04
N GLU A 98 6.08 -4.38 -11.33
CA GLU A 98 5.35 -3.31 -10.64
C GLU A 98 5.05 -3.66 -9.18
N LEU A 99 4.71 -4.92 -8.87
CA LEU A 99 4.54 -5.36 -7.48
C LEU A 99 5.84 -5.24 -6.68
N ARG A 100 6.98 -5.51 -7.31
CA ARG A 100 8.29 -5.33 -6.68
C ARG A 100 8.54 -3.86 -6.37
N PHE A 101 8.31 -2.97 -7.34
CA PHE A 101 8.42 -1.54 -7.15
C PHE A 101 7.50 -1.04 -6.02
N MET A 102 6.25 -1.49 -6.00
CA MET A 102 5.28 -1.11 -4.96
C MET A 102 5.66 -1.64 -3.57
N SER A 103 6.25 -2.84 -3.49
CA SER A 103 6.79 -3.40 -2.25
C SER A 103 7.95 -2.55 -1.71
N GLU A 104 8.90 -2.18 -2.56
CA GLU A 104 10.02 -1.30 -2.21
C GLU A 104 9.52 0.10 -1.80
N HIS A 105 8.51 0.64 -2.51
CA HIS A 105 7.91 1.92 -2.14
C HIS A 105 7.20 1.86 -0.79
N PHE A 106 6.45 0.78 -0.52
CA PHE A 106 5.82 0.55 0.77
C PHE A 106 6.87 0.51 1.88
N ASN A 107 7.94 -0.24 1.69
CA ASN A 107 9.03 -0.33 2.64
C ASN A 107 9.65 1.04 2.91
N PHE A 108 10.01 1.79 1.86
CA PHE A 108 10.56 3.13 2.01
C PHE A 108 9.63 4.09 2.77
N LYS A 109 8.31 4.00 2.55
CA LYS A 109 7.33 4.91 3.17
C LYS A 109 6.94 4.50 4.58
N THR A 110 6.96 3.21 4.91
CA THR A 110 6.34 2.67 6.13
C THR A 110 7.29 1.94 7.06
N ASP A 111 8.48 1.56 6.59
CA ASP A 111 9.42 0.66 7.27
C ASP A 111 8.89 -0.78 7.44
N GLY A 112 7.84 -1.17 6.69
CA GLY A 112 7.29 -2.51 6.67
C GLY A 112 7.62 -3.30 5.38
N TYR A 113 7.36 -4.59 5.38
CA TYR A 113 7.64 -5.50 4.26
C TYR A 113 6.40 -6.31 3.89
N PRO A 114 5.72 -6.01 2.77
CA PRO A 114 4.56 -6.77 2.37
C PRO A 114 4.98 -8.17 1.94
N TYR A 115 4.16 -9.16 2.27
CA TYR A 115 4.45 -10.57 2.01
C TYR A 115 4.24 -10.94 0.54
N PHE A 116 5.32 -11.10 -0.22
CA PHE A 116 5.31 -11.56 -1.61
C PHE A 116 6.38 -12.65 -1.85
N PRO A 117 6.12 -13.92 -1.49
CA PRO A 117 7.15 -14.95 -1.39
C PRO A 117 7.76 -15.38 -2.74
N ASN A 118 7.03 -15.19 -3.84
CA ASN A 118 7.47 -15.59 -5.18
C ASN A 118 7.95 -14.40 -6.04
N LEU A 119 7.98 -13.18 -5.48
CA LEU A 119 8.65 -12.07 -6.15
C LEU A 119 10.16 -12.28 -5.99
N GLY A 120 10.80 -12.82 -7.04
CA GLY A 120 12.26 -12.97 -7.07
C GLY A 120 12.99 -11.64 -6.84
N GLU A 121 14.27 -11.72 -6.45
CA GLU A 121 15.12 -10.56 -6.19
C GLU A 121 15.21 -9.62 -7.40
N SER A 122 15.21 -8.31 -7.14
CA SER A 122 15.34 -7.27 -8.17
C SER A 122 16.75 -7.30 -8.78
N PRO A 123 16.92 -7.23 -10.11
CA PRO A 123 18.13 -6.70 -10.69
C PRO A 123 18.21 -5.20 -10.34
N THR A 124 19.12 -4.85 -9.42
CA THR A 124 19.58 -3.50 -9.04
C THR A 124 18.84 -2.30 -9.68
N PHE A 125 17.99 -1.69 -8.83
CA PHE A 125 17.04 -0.58 -8.99
C PHE A 125 17.37 0.63 -9.91
N ILE A 126 18.60 0.81 -10.39
CA ILE A 126 18.97 2.02 -11.15
C ILE A 126 18.97 1.80 -12.67
N GLU A 127 19.26 0.60 -13.16
CA GLU A 127 19.46 0.40 -14.61
C GLU A 127 18.17 0.07 -15.39
N LYS A 128 17.14 -0.49 -14.74
CA LYS A 128 15.91 -0.94 -15.41
C LYS A 128 14.72 0.02 -15.31
N SER A 129 14.66 0.87 -14.29
CA SER A 129 13.59 1.86 -14.08
C SER A 129 13.47 2.85 -15.24
N PHE A 130 14.59 3.16 -15.92
CA PHE A 130 14.60 3.97 -17.14
C PHE A 130 14.17 3.22 -18.42
N LYS A 131 14.25 1.89 -18.45
CA LYS A 131 13.88 1.08 -19.63
C LYS A 131 12.43 0.59 -19.59
N SER A 132 11.89 0.21 -18.43
CA SER A 132 10.49 -0.23 -18.32
C SER A 132 9.48 0.92 -18.35
N ALA A 133 9.87 2.14 -17.96
CA ALA A 133 9.06 3.34 -18.14
C ALA A 133 8.74 3.66 -19.62
N LYS A 134 9.45 3.03 -20.57
CA LYS A 134 9.25 3.21 -22.01
C LYS A 134 8.28 2.20 -22.64
N SER A 135 7.92 1.12 -21.94
CA SER A 135 7.03 0.07 -22.46
C SER A 135 5.66 0.02 -21.79
N PHE A 136 5.49 0.63 -20.62
CA PHE A 136 4.15 0.94 -20.10
C PHE A 136 3.64 2.22 -20.76
N GLY A 137 2.61 2.06 -21.59
CA GLY A 137 1.95 3.15 -22.29
C GLY A 137 1.65 4.32 -21.34
N SER A 138 2.23 5.47 -21.70
CA SER A 138 1.79 6.82 -21.35
C SER A 138 1.62 7.14 -19.86
N GLY A 139 2.72 7.41 -19.17
CA GLY A 139 2.90 8.58 -18.28
C GLY A 139 2.05 8.70 -17.01
N LEU A 140 0.98 7.93 -16.84
CA LEU A 140 -0.03 8.20 -15.82
C LEU A 140 0.41 7.76 -14.42
N LEU A 141 1.11 6.61 -14.30
CA LEU A 141 1.64 6.18 -13.00
C LEU A 141 2.85 7.02 -12.58
N VAL A 142 3.76 7.36 -13.50
CA VAL A 142 4.94 8.18 -13.21
C VAL A 142 4.56 9.61 -12.83
N ASP A 143 3.57 10.23 -13.50
CA ASP A 143 3.16 11.60 -13.19
C ASP A 143 2.35 11.70 -11.90
N ILE A 144 1.55 10.69 -11.56
CA ILE A 144 0.88 10.61 -10.25
C ILE A 144 1.93 10.41 -9.15
N PHE A 145 2.93 9.53 -9.37
CA PHE A 145 4.00 9.30 -8.40
C PHE A 145 4.86 10.54 -8.19
N LYS A 146 5.28 11.23 -9.25
CA LYS A 146 6.03 12.49 -9.17
C LYS A 146 5.30 13.55 -8.37
N LYS A 147 3.99 13.70 -8.63
CA LYS A 147 3.13 14.67 -7.94
C LYS A 147 2.93 14.34 -6.44
N ILE A 148 2.96 13.06 -6.06
CA ILE A 148 2.84 12.62 -4.66
C ILE A 148 4.18 12.65 -3.91
N VAL A 149 5.30 12.44 -4.61
CA VAL A 149 6.65 12.43 -4.03
C VAL A 149 7.32 13.81 -4.06
N GLY A 150 6.68 14.82 -4.67
CA GLY A 150 7.16 16.21 -4.68
C GLY A 150 8.34 16.44 -5.63
N LEU A 151 8.37 15.73 -6.75
CA LEU A 151 9.36 15.84 -7.83
C LEU A 151 8.72 16.36 -9.11
#